data_AF-A0A090VDJ0-F1
#
_entry.id   AF-A0A090VDJ0-F1
#
_cell.length_a   1.000
_cell.length_b   1.000
_cell.length_c   1.000
_cell.angle_alpha   90.00
_cell.angle_beta   90.00
_cell.angle_gamma   90.00
#
_symmetry.space_group_name_H-M   'P 1'
#
loop_
_entity.id
_entity.type
_entity.pdbx_description
1 polymer ?
#
loop_
_entity_poly.entity_id
_entity_poly.type
_entity_poly.pdbx_seq_one_letter_code
_entity_poly.pdbx_strand_id
1 'polypeptide(L)'
;MKKTFKALKLSAAFLFVLTGFVGCDKEFTELESAVLGKDNANFSTDSYEIPIVAYNKTTESVQVNGLASYLLGVFNDPVYGQTTASIVTQVTPSSYDPDFGDNPEITSVVLTIPYFSRVIDFDEEGNAEYTIQDSLYGDYTGAIKPFKLSIYKNEYFLRDFDPFADADDTAQKYYSYSDGSSDNMAYNGTSVINFDNLKEQLVFEQESVTPSSAAIVTVTDAGTDDEVTTRSAPAFTAELDAAFWKSLIIDKEGGAELSNANNFANYFRGLFFKAEAIGDDGSMVLLDMASTDANIVINYSYDSATAGETVEVHTRYLLQETH
;
A
#
# COMPACT_ATOMS: atom_id res chain seq x y z
N MET A 1 -87.03 -32.00 77.46
CA MET A 1 -86.51 -31.26 76.28
C MET A 1 -85.27 -30.39 76.58
N LYS A 2 -84.28 -30.84 77.36
CA LYS A 2 -83.03 -30.07 77.62
C LYS A 2 -81.77 -30.62 76.93
N LYS A 3 -81.81 -31.85 76.36
CA LYS A 3 -80.66 -32.47 75.69
C LYS A 3 -80.55 -32.16 74.18
N THR A 4 -81.65 -31.84 73.52
CA THR A 4 -81.68 -31.54 72.08
C THR A 4 -81.07 -30.17 71.75
N PHE A 5 -81.18 -29.20 72.65
CA PHE A 5 -80.65 -27.83 72.45
C PHE A 5 -79.11 -27.76 72.57
N LYS A 6 -78.45 -28.70 73.28
CA LYS A 6 -76.99 -28.79 73.36
C LYS A 6 -76.37 -29.40 72.10
N ALA A 7 -77.03 -30.38 71.49
CA ALA A 7 -76.56 -31.01 70.24
C ALA A 7 -76.67 -30.07 69.02
N LEU A 8 -77.68 -29.20 68.99
CA LEU A 8 -77.85 -28.20 67.93
C LEU A 8 -76.75 -27.12 67.96
N LYS A 9 -76.33 -26.68 69.16
CA LYS A 9 -75.23 -25.70 69.32
C LYS A 9 -73.88 -26.25 68.86
N LEU A 10 -73.62 -27.54 69.08
CA LEU A 10 -72.39 -28.19 68.66
C LEU A 10 -72.34 -28.38 67.13
N SER A 11 -73.49 -28.72 66.52
CA SER A 11 -73.59 -28.90 65.07
C SER A 11 -73.52 -27.57 64.30
N ALA A 12 -74.11 -26.51 64.84
CA ALA A 12 -74.01 -25.17 64.26
C ALA A 12 -72.59 -24.59 64.33
N ALA A 13 -71.88 -24.83 65.44
CA ALA A 13 -70.47 -24.43 65.58
C ALA A 13 -69.56 -25.19 64.60
N PHE A 14 -69.83 -26.49 64.37
CA PHE A 14 -69.07 -27.29 63.41
C PHE A 14 -69.31 -26.85 61.96
N LEU A 15 -70.54 -26.47 61.62
CA LEU A 15 -70.88 -25.94 60.29
C LEU A 15 -70.24 -24.57 60.05
N PHE A 16 -70.17 -23.71 61.07
CA PHE A 16 -69.55 -22.38 60.99
C PHE A 16 -68.02 -22.46 60.83
N VAL A 17 -67.38 -23.45 61.46
CA VAL A 17 -65.94 -23.76 61.28
C VAL A 17 -65.67 -24.31 59.88
N LEU A 18 -66.58 -25.11 59.31
CA LEU A 18 -66.44 -25.64 57.95
C LEU A 18 -66.52 -24.54 56.87
N THR A 19 -67.34 -23.51 57.07
CA THR A 19 -67.46 -22.39 56.12
C THR A 19 -66.30 -21.39 56.18
N GLY A 20 -65.48 -21.42 57.24
CA GLY A 20 -64.32 -20.54 57.40
C GLY A 20 -63.12 -20.88 56.51
N PHE A 21 -63.09 -22.06 55.90
CA PHE A 21 -62.02 -22.50 54.99
C PHE A 21 -62.28 -22.19 53.50
N VAL A 22 -63.42 -21.55 53.15
CA VAL A 22 -63.77 -21.16 51.76
C VAL A 22 -63.59 -19.65 51.53
N GLY A 23 -62.69 -19.01 52.28
CA GLY A 23 -62.20 -17.67 52.00
C GLY A 23 -60.95 -17.72 51.15
N CYS A 24 -61.09 -17.98 49.84
CA CYS A 24 -60.01 -17.80 48.88
C CYS A 24 -59.91 -16.31 48.50
N ASP A 25 -59.10 -15.54 49.23
CA ASP A 25 -58.42 -14.40 48.62
C ASP A 25 -56.98 -14.83 48.33
N LYS A 26 -56.73 -15.12 47.05
CA LYS A 26 -55.38 -15.00 46.50
C LYS A 26 -55.38 -13.71 45.70
N GLU A 27 -54.94 -12.63 46.34
CA GLU A 27 -54.48 -11.46 45.61
C GLU A 27 -53.39 -11.94 44.63
N PHE A 28 -53.60 -11.73 43.32
CA PHE A 28 -52.54 -11.80 42.34
C PHE A 28 -52.11 -10.38 42.04
N THR A 29 -51.04 -9.94 42.70
CA THR A 29 -50.27 -8.78 42.26
C THR A 29 -48.84 -9.25 42.09
N GLU A 30 -48.44 -9.45 40.84
CA GLU A 30 -47.19 -8.94 40.26
C GLU A 30 -47.10 -9.42 38.81
N LEU A 31 -47.39 -8.50 37.88
CA LEU A 31 -46.91 -8.57 36.52
C LEU A 31 -45.43 -8.17 36.53
N GLU A 32 -44.58 -9.03 37.08
CA GLU A 32 -43.16 -8.99 36.76
C GLU A 32 -42.86 -10.19 35.90
N SER A 33 -42.43 -9.91 34.67
CA SER A 33 -41.97 -10.87 33.68
C SER A 33 -40.89 -11.76 34.29
N ALA A 34 -41.30 -12.85 34.92
CA ALA A 34 -40.41 -13.91 35.34
C ALA A 34 -39.85 -14.57 34.07
N VAL A 35 -38.69 -14.06 33.64
CA VAL A 35 -37.70 -14.85 32.91
C VAL A 35 -37.68 -16.20 33.62
N LEU A 36 -38.06 -17.24 32.89
CA LEU A 36 -38.23 -18.59 33.44
C LEU A 36 -36.94 -18.96 34.18
N GLY A 37 -36.99 -18.94 35.51
CA GLY A 37 -35.90 -19.41 36.34
C GLY A 37 -35.62 -20.86 36.02
N LYS A 38 -34.37 -21.27 36.20
CA LYS A 38 -33.82 -22.60 35.86
C LYS A 38 -34.71 -23.80 36.25
N ASP A 39 -35.58 -23.64 37.25
CA ASP A 39 -36.45 -24.69 37.77
C ASP A 39 -37.88 -24.74 37.13
N ASN A 40 -38.23 -23.79 36.25
CA ASN A 40 -39.54 -23.72 35.56
C ASN A 40 -39.45 -23.73 34.01
N ALA A 41 -38.25 -23.85 33.46
CA ALA A 41 -38.02 -24.02 32.03
C ALA A 41 -38.10 -25.52 31.66
N ASN A 42 -39.23 -25.96 31.10
CA ASN A 42 -39.44 -27.36 30.69
C ASN A 42 -38.87 -27.65 29.28
N PHE A 43 -37.73 -27.06 28.97
CA PHE A 43 -36.97 -27.28 27.74
C PHE A 43 -35.55 -27.68 28.11
N SER A 44 -35.09 -28.83 27.62
CA SER A 44 -33.69 -29.23 27.74
C SER A 44 -32.87 -28.41 26.75
N THR A 45 -32.16 -27.40 27.22
CA THR A 45 -31.12 -26.73 26.41
C THR A 45 -29.85 -27.57 26.52
N ASP A 46 -29.70 -28.53 25.60
CA ASP A 46 -28.41 -29.16 25.39
C ASP A 46 -27.46 -28.13 24.80
N SER A 47 -26.40 -27.78 25.52
CA SER A 47 -25.32 -26.96 25.01
C SER A 47 -24.40 -27.85 24.20
N TYR A 48 -24.38 -27.69 22.88
CA TYR A 48 -23.39 -28.32 22.02
C TYR A 48 -22.20 -27.38 21.90
N GLU A 49 -21.11 -27.68 22.61
CA GLU A 49 -19.83 -27.00 22.42
C GLU A 49 -19.27 -27.44 21.06
N ILE A 50 -19.36 -26.56 20.06
CA ILE A 50 -18.67 -26.77 18.78
C ILE A 50 -17.21 -26.39 19.01
N PRO A 51 -16.25 -27.34 18.99
CA PRO A 51 -14.85 -26.97 18.97
C PRO A 51 -14.58 -26.21 17.67
N ILE A 52 -14.37 -24.90 17.75
CA ILE A 52 -13.93 -24.10 16.62
C ILE A 52 -12.46 -24.45 16.39
N VAL A 53 -12.20 -25.28 15.39
CA VAL A 53 -10.85 -25.56 14.94
C VAL A 53 -10.46 -24.49 13.93
N ALA A 54 -9.68 -23.51 14.38
CA ALA A 54 -9.01 -22.56 13.50
C ALA A 54 -7.62 -23.07 13.15
N TYR A 55 -7.22 -22.94 11.89
CA TYR A 55 -5.87 -23.20 11.41
C TYR A 55 -5.47 -22.12 10.43
N ASN A 56 -4.18 -21.81 10.39
CA ASN A 56 -3.65 -20.90 9.39
C ASN A 56 -3.57 -21.64 8.05
N LYS A 57 -4.16 -21.08 7.01
CA LYS A 57 -4.00 -21.55 5.63
C LYS A 57 -3.06 -20.60 4.92
N THR A 58 -1.97 -21.13 4.36
CA THR A 58 -1.09 -20.36 3.48
C THR A 58 -1.89 -19.86 2.29
N THR A 59 -1.80 -18.57 2.01
CA THR A 59 -2.43 -17.97 0.83
C THR A 59 -1.74 -18.46 -0.43
N GLU A 60 -2.50 -18.57 -1.52
CA GLU A 60 -1.92 -18.82 -2.83
C GLU A 60 -1.14 -17.58 -3.29
N SER A 61 -0.14 -17.80 -4.15
CA SER A 61 0.61 -16.71 -4.77
C SER A 61 -0.33 -15.81 -5.56
N VAL A 62 -0.17 -14.49 -5.38
CA VAL A 62 -0.97 -13.48 -6.08
C VAL A 62 -0.15 -12.84 -7.18
N GLN A 63 -0.80 -12.44 -8.27
CA GLN A 63 -0.10 -11.71 -9.33
C GLN A 63 0.34 -10.34 -8.80
N VAL A 64 1.60 -9.98 -9.06
CA VAL A 64 2.24 -8.75 -8.56
C VAL A 64 2.61 -7.76 -9.66
N ASN A 65 2.33 -8.08 -10.92
CA ASN A 65 2.56 -7.19 -12.07
C ASN A 65 1.26 -6.82 -12.79
N GLY A 66 1.30 -5.75 -13.59
CA GLY A 66 0.14 -5.26 -14.34
C GLY A 66 -0.95 -4.64 -13.46
N LEU A 67 -0.56 -4.14 -12.28
CA LEU A 67 -1.45 -3.51 -11.32
C LEU A 67 -1.59 -2.01 -11.61
N ALA A 68 -2.74 -1.43 -11.25
CA ALA A 68 -2.96 0.02 -11.35
C ALA A 68 -2.22 0.82 -10.27
N SER A 69 -1.79 0.14 -9.20
CA SER A 69 -1.13 0.74 -8.04
C SER A 69 -0.18 -0.25 -7.38
N TYR A 70 0.89 0.27 -6.78
CA TYR A 70 1.93 -0.55 -6.15
C TYR A 70 2.23 -0.05 -4.74
N LEU A 71 2.55 -0.97 -3.85
CA LEU A 71 2.94 -0.65 -2.48
C LEU A 71 4.47 -0.54 -2.38
N LEU A 72 4.94 0.44 -1.60
CA LEU A 72 6.35 0.57 -1.25
C LEU A 72 6.47 0.88 0.24
N GLY A 73 7.41 0.21 0.91
CA GLY A 73 7.74 0.46 2.30
C GLY A 73 7.55 -0.77 3.18
N VAL A 74 7.40 -0.53 4.48
CA VAL A 74 7.26 -1.59 5.49
C VAL A 74 6.00 -1.33 6.29
N PHE A 75 5.21 -2.38 6.51
CA PHE A 75 3.99 -2.32 7.28
C PHE A 75 4.02 -3.41 8.35
N ASN A 76 3.95 -3.02 9.62
CA ASN A 76 3.91 -3.95 10.74
C ASN A 76 2.49 -4.07 11.30
N ASP A 77 1.81 -5.15 10.95
CA ASP A 77 0.47 -5.44 11.45
C ASP A 77 0.54 -6.13 12.82
N PRO A 78 -0.21 -5.68 13.85
CA PRO A 78 -0.18 -6.31 15.18
C PRO A 78 -0.60 -7.79 15.22
N VAL A 79 -1.34 -8.26 14.22
CA VAL A 79 -1.89 -9.62 14.12
C VAL A 79 -1.11 -10.45 13.10
N TYR A 80 -0.85 -9.88 11.92
CA TYR A 80 -0.24 -10.61 10.79
C TYR A 80 1.29 -10.45 10.70
N GLY A 81 1.87 -9.54 11.48
CA GLY A 81 3.31 -9.28 11.51
C GLY A 81 3.78 -8.30 10.43
N GLN A 82 5.08 -8.28 10.22
CA GLN A 82 5.74 -7.37 9.29
C GLN A 82 5.58 -7.83 7.84
N THR A 83 5.20 -6.90 6.97
CA THR A 83 5.15 -7.04 5.51
C THR A 83 6.03 -5.96 4.89
N THR A 84 6.95 -6.37 4.02
CA THR A 84 7.80 -5.46 3.26
C THR A 84 7.35 -5.47 1.80
N ALA A 85 7.22 -4.29 1.19
CA ALA A 85 6.90 -4.13 -0.22
C ALA A 85 8.02 -3.36 -0.92
N SER A 86 8.60 -4.01 -1.92
CA SER A 86 9.63 -3.48 -2.82
C SER A 86 9.12 -3.57 -4.25
N ILE A 87 9.64 -2.71 -5.13
CA ILE A 87 9.15 -2.59 -6.51
C ILE A 87 10.31 -2.76 -7.48
N VAL A 88 10.11 -3.52 -8.54
CA VAL A 88 11.02 -3.54 -9.69
C VAL A 88 10.29 -2.90 -10.85
N THR A 89 10.91 -1.91 -11.48
CA THR A 89 10.30 -1.17 -12.60
C THR A 89 11.19 -1.24 -13.80
N GLN A 90 10.62 -1.15 -15.00
CA GLN A 90 11.35 -0.77 -16.19
C GLN A 90 11.30 0.75 -16.38
N VAL A 91 12.25 1.25 -17.16
CA VAL A 91 12.31 2.65 -17.53
C VAL A 91 12.26 2.75 -19.03
N THR A 92 11.44 3.66 -19.54
CA THR A 92 11.26 3.87 -20.97
C THR A 92 11.60 5.31 -21.33
N PRO A 93 12.59 5.54 -22.23
CA PRO A 93 12.91 6.87 -22.72
C PRO A 93 11.75 7.50 -23.49
N SER A 94 11.64 8.83 -23.47
CA SER A 94 10.67 9.55 -24.29
C SER A 94 11.04 9.56 -25.78
N SER A 95 12.32 9.38 -26.11
CA SER A 95 12.85 9.33 -27.47
C SER A 95 14.03 8.37 -27.55
N TYR A 96 14.31 7.88 -28.75
CA TYR A 96 15.42 6.98 -29.05
C TYR A 96 16.40 7.66 -29.99
N ASP A 97 17.67 7.27 -29.89
CA ASP A 97 18.80 7.90 -30.59
C ASP A 97 18.90 9.42 -30.34
N PRO A 98 18.97 9.86 -29.07
CA PRO A 98 19.08 11.28 -28.74
C PRO A 98 20.46 11.84 -29.14
N ASP A 99 20.46 13.11 -29.54
CA ASP A 99 21.66 13.94 -29.73
C ASP A 99 21.78 14.87 -28.53
N PHE A 100 22.91 14.79 -27.81
CA PHE A 100 23.15 15.56 -26.59
C PHE A 100 23.96 16.85 -26.84
N GLY A 101 24.39 17.10 -28.07
CA GLY A 101 25.17 18.27 -28.44
C GLY A 101 26.64 18.21 -28.02
N ASP A 102 27.32 19.35 -28.12
CA ASP A 102 28.74 19.46 -27.81
C ASP A 102 28.98 19.60 -26.30
N ASN A 103 29.87 18.77 -25.74
CA ASN A 103 30.25 18.75 -24.32
C ASN A 103 29.07 18.70 -23.33
N PRO A 104 28.16 17.71 -23.42
CA PRO A 104 27.02 17.63 -22.53
C PRO A 104 27.44 17.39 -21.07
N GLU A 105 26.88 18.18 -20.16
CA GLU A 105 27.07 18.09 -18.71
C GLU A 105 25.72 17.93 -17.99
N ILE A 106 25.56 16.87 -17.19
CA ILE A 106 24.36 16.67 -16.39
C ILE A 106 24.38 17.67 -15.23
N THR A 107 23.31 18.45 -15.11
CA THR A 107 23.11 19.41 -14.02
C THR A 107 22.39 18.76 -12.83
N SER A 108 21.37 17.95 -13.09
CA SER A 108 20.65 17.19 -12.06
C SER A 108 19.87 16.02 -12.66
N VAL A 109 19.63 14.99 -11.86
CA VAL A 109 18.73 13.89 -12.21
C VAL A 109 17.70 13.73 -11.12
N VAL A 110 16.43 13.96 -11.43
CA VAL A 110 15.35 13.95 -10.44
C VAL A 110 14.39 12.80 -10.73
N LEU A 111 14.27 11.89 -9.79
CA LEU A 111 13.23 10.87 -9.74
C LEU A 111 11.98 11.47 -9.09
N THR A 112 10.82 11.25 -9.69
CA THR A 112 9.50 11.60 -9.15
C THR A 112 8.58 10.38 -9.21
N ILE A 113 7.99 9.99 -8.07
CA ILE A 113 7.00 8.91 -7.99
C ILE A 113 5.76 9.40 -7.21
N PRO A 114 4.62 9.62 -7.87
CA PRO A 114 3.44 10.20 -7.25
C PRO A 114 2.77 9.24 -6.27
N TYR A 115 2.18 9.81 -5.23
CA TYR A 115 1.30 9.10 -4.30
C TYR A 115 -0.16 9.27 -4.71
N PHE A 116 -1.01 8.32 -4.32
CA PHE A 116 -2.45 8.58 -4.33
C PHE A 116 -2.78 9.63 -3.26
N SER A 117 -3.26 10.80 -3.70
CA SER A 117 -3.56 11.92 -2.81
C SER A 117 -4.92 12.53 -3.14
N ARG A 118 -5.52 13.20 -2.15
CA ARG A 118 -6.76 13.96 -2.31
C ARG A 118 -6.60 15.36 -1.75
N VAL A 119 -7.17 16.35 -2.43
CA VAL A 119 -7.29 17.71 -1.92
C VAL A 119 -8.30 17.75 -0.77
N ILE A 120 -7.92 18.32 0.36
CA ILE A 120 -8.78 18.46 1.55
C ILE A 120 -9.26 19.89 1.77
N ASP A 121 -8.44 20.88 1.41
CA ASP A 121 -8.77 22.30 1.54
C ASP A 121 -7.91 23.15 0.59
N PHE A 122 -8.08 24.47 0.65
CA PHE A 122 -7.22 25.44 0.00
C PHE A 122 -6.69 26.46 1.02
N ASP A 123 -5.43 26.84 0.91
CA ASP A 123 -4.82 27.87 1.76
C ASP A 123 -5.34 29.29 1.44
N GLU A 124 -4.94 30.29 2.23
CA GLU A 124 -5.39 31.69 2.07
C GLU A 124 -5.00 32.28 0.71
N GLU A 125 -3.96 31.72 0.08
CA GLU A 125 -3.48 32.05 -1.25
C GLU A 125 -4.15 31.23 -2.38
N GLY A 126 -5.09 30.34 -2.03
CA GLY A 126 -5.89 29.55 -2.97
C GLY A 126 -5.19 28.28 -3.50
N ASN A 127 -4.11 27.83 -2.86
CA ASN A 127 -3.41 26.61 -3.24
C ASN A 127 -3.99 25.39 -2.52
N ALA A 128 -4.00 24.25 -3.21
CA ALA A 128 -4.53 23.00 -2.68
C ALA A 128 -3.67 22.45 -1.52
N GLU A 129 -4.34 22.09 -0.42
CA GLU A 129 -3.79 21.27 0.66
C GLU A 129 -4.20 19.81 0.44
N TYR A 130 -3.24 18.88 0.61
CA TYR A 130 -3.43 17.46 0.27
C TYR A 130 -3.38 16.56 1.49
N THR A 131 -4.05 15.41 1.39
CA THR A 131 -3.88 14.26 2.28
C THR A 131 -3.48 13.01 1.51
N ILE A 132 -2.66 12.16 2.14
CA ILE A 132 -2.28 10.83 1.63
C ILE A 132 -2.79 9.70 2.54
N GLN A 133 -3.63 10.01 3.54
CA GLN A 133 -4.09 9.03 4.54
C GLN A 133 -4.80 7.81 3.92
N ASP A 134 -5.50 7.99 2.79
CA ASP A 134 -6.18 6.88 2.08
C ASP A 134 -5.19 5.92 1.40
N SER A 135 -3.93 6.34 1.22
CA SER A 135 -2.85 5.60 0.55
C SER A 135 -1.75 5.11 1.51
N LEU A 136 -1.85 5.46 2.79
CA LEU A 136 -0.83 5.21 3.79
C LEU A 136 -1.25 4.09 4.75
N TYR A 137 -0.34 3.14 4.96
CA TYR A 137 -0.50 2.00 5.86
C TYR A 137 0.56 2.06 6.95
N GLY A 138 0.16 1.73 8.19
CA GLY A 138 1.03 1.79 9.38
C GLY A 138 0.81 3.00 10.28
N ASP A 139 0.03 3.99 9.84
CA ASP A 139 -0.32 5.16 10.65
C ASP A 139 -1.66 4.99 11.40
N TYR A 140 -1.66 4.20 12.48
CA TYR A 140 -2.85 4.06 13.34
C TYR A 140 -2.93 5.12 14.44
N THR A 141 -1.92 5.97 14.59
CA THR A 141 -1.76 6.88 15.74
C THR A 141 -1.41 8.34 15.40
N GLY A 142 -1.33 8.68 14.11
CA GLY A 142 -0.99 10.01 13.60
C GLY A 142 0.51 10.29 13.43
N ALA A 143 1.35 9.25 13.37
CA ALA A 143 2.80 9.38 13.19
C ALA A 143 3.30 8.43 12.11
N ILE A 144 3.63 8.99 10.95
CA ILE A 144 4.25 8.28 9.83
C ILE A 144 5.66 7.84 10.25
N LYS A 145 5.89 6.53 10.28
CA LYS A 145 7.18 5.94 10.62
C LYS A 145 8.05 5.81 9.36
N PRO A 146 9.33 6.21 9.42
CA PRO A 146 10.20 6.13 8.27
C PRO A 146 10.58 4.69 7.94
N PHE A 147 10.98 4.44 6.69
CA PHE A 147 11.62 3.20 6.25
C PHE A 147 12.91 3.54 5.47
N LYS A 148 13.81 2.56 5.34
CA LYS A 148 15.02 2.70 4.53
C LYS A 148 14.69 2.39 3.07
N LEU A 149 15.14 3.23 2.15
CA LEU A 149 14.97 3.02 0.71
C LEU A 149 16.33 2.99 0.03
N SER A 150 16.59 1.91 -0.70
CA SER A 150 17.77 1.76 -1.55
C SER A 150 17.33 1.44 -2.98
N ILE A 151 17.84 2.19 -3.95
CA ILE A 151 17.53 2.01 -5.38
C ILE A 151 18.76 1.43 -6.06
N TYR A 152 18.58 0.28 -6.70
CA TYR A 152 19.63 -0.40 -7.46
C TYR A 152 19.27 -0.47 -8.94
N LYS A 153 20.29 -0.50 -9.81
CA LYS A 153 20.11 -0.98 -11.18
C LYS A 153 19.80 -2.49 -11.14
N ASN A 154 18.71 -2.86 -11.81
CA ASN A 154 18.23 -4.23 -11.88
C ASN A 154 18.96 -5.00 -13.00
N GLU A 155 19.38 -6.24 -12.73
CA GLU A 155 19.98 -7.10 -13.76
C GLU A 155 18.95 -8.00 -14.45
N TYR A 156 17.74 -8.14 -13.92
CA TYR A 156 16.72 -9.03 -14.46
C TYR A 156 15.88 -8.36 -15.56
N PHE A 157 15.87 -8.92 -16.77
CA PHE A 157 14.98 -8.44 -17.82
C PHE A 157 13.53 -8.89 -17.55
N LEU A 158 12.67 -7.94 -17.14
CA LEU A 158 11.22 -8.16 -17.06
C LEU A 158 10.67 -8.34 -18.48
N ARG A 159 10.00 -9.48 -18.73
CA ARG A 159 9.40 -9.80 -20.02
C ARG A 159 7.97 -9.28 -20.03
N ASP A 160 7.52 -8.87 -21.21
CA ASP A 160 6.12 -8.58 -21.54
C ASP A 160 5.38 -9.83 -22.04
N PHE A 161 6.12 -10.82 -22.55
CA PHE A 161 5.58 -12.02 -23.18
C PHE A 161 6.02 -13.32 -22.48
N ASP A 162 5.06 -14.21 -22.23
CA ASP A 162 5.30 -15.58 -21.78
C ASP A 162 5.37 -16.55 -22.98
N PRO A 163 6.54 -17.11 -23.30
CA PRO A 163 6.69 -18.06 -24.40
C PRO A 163 6.07 -19.44 -24.14
N PHE A 164 5.64 -19.72 -22.91
CA PHE A 164 5.03 -20.99 -22.51
C PHE A 164 3.52 -20.87 -22.28
N ALA A 165 2.96 -19.68 -22.46
CA ALA A 165 1.54 -19.45 -22.29
C ALA A 165 0.69 -20.15 -23.36
N ASP A 166 -0.52 -20.55 -22.95
CA ASP A 166 -1.56 -21.00 -23.88
C ASP A 166 -2.01 -19.83 -24.77
N ALA A 167 -2.50 -20.15 -25.97
CA ALA A 167 -2.72 -19.19 -27.06
C ALA A 167 -3.65 -18.00 -26.76
N ASP A 168 -4.41 -18.04 -25.67
CA ASP A 168 -5.42 -17.04 -25.32
C ASP A 168 -4.89 -15.90 -24.41
N ASP A 169 -3.75 -16.09 -23.74
CA ASP A 169 -3.18 -15.07 -22.85
C ASP A 169 -1.66 -15.18 -22.76
N THR A 170 -0.98 -14.46 -23.65
CA THR A 170 0.49 -14.52 -23.77
C THR A 170 1.22 -13.49 -22.93
N ALA A 171 0.52 -12.71 -22.11
CA ALA A 171 1.15 -11.71 -21.26
C ALA A 171 1.98 -12.40 -20.15
N GLN A 172 3.18 -11.90 -19.90
CA GLN A 172 4.00 -12.43 -18.83
C GLN A 172 3.39 -12.09 -17.47
N LYS A 173 3.12 -13.11 -16.66
CA LYS A 173 2.66 -12.94 -15.28
C LYS A 173 3.77 -13.20 -14.29
N TYR A 174 3.84 -12.37 -13.27
CA TYR A 174 4.72 -12.51 -12.13
C TYR A 174 3.86 -12.67 -10.88
N TYR A 175 4.17 -13.68 -10.09
CA TYR A 175 3.44 -14.02 -8.87
C TYR A 175 4.32 -13.82 -7.64
N SER A 176 3.74 -13.39 -6.53
CA SER A 176 4.44 -13.30 -5.26
C SER A 176 4.96 -14.68 -4.85
N TYR A 177 6.21 -14.70 -4.39
CA TYR A 177 6.85 -15.92 -3.91
C TYR A 177 7.67 -15.60 -2.66
N SER A 178 7.63 -16.49 -1.69
CA SER A 178 8.52 -16.43 -0.54
C SER A 178 8.82 -17.85 -0.08
N ASP A 179 10.10 -18.16 0.09
CA ASP A 179 10.60 -19.38 0.72
C ASP A 179 11.15 -19.12 2.13
N GLY A 180 10.94 -17.91 2.66
CA GLY A 180 11.47 -17.44 3.93
C GLY A 180 12.91 -16.93 3.88
N SER A 181 13.56 -16.90 2.71
CA SER A 181 14.92 -16.35 2.56
C SER A 181 14.95 -14.86 2.22
N SER A 182 13.94 -14.36 1.51
CA SER A 182 13.76 -12.95 1.16
C SER A 182 12.28 -12.67 0.83
N ASP A 183 11.87 -11.41 1.04
CA ASP A 183 10.56 -10.89 0.63
C ASP A 183 10.58 -10.38 -0.82
N ASN A 184 11.76 -10.26 -1.45
CA ASN A 184 11.96 -9.70 -2.78
C ASN A 184 12.05 -10.80 -3.85
N MET A 185 11.12 -11.75 -3.84
CA MET A 185 11.09 -12.87 -4.78
C MET A 185 9.78 -12.93 -5.56
N ALA A 186 9.87 -13.34 -6.82
CA ALA A 186 8.72 -13.51 -7.70
C ALA A 186 8.84 -14.80 -8.52
N TYR A 187 7.71 -15.40 -8.87
CA TYR A 187 7.63 -16.56 -9.74
C TYR A 187 7.04 -16.17 -11.09
N ASN A 188 7.75 -16.48 -12.18
CA ASN A 188 7.38 -16.09 -13.54
C ASN A 188 6.64 -17.20 -14.33
N GLY A 189 6.13 -18.23 -13.65
CA GLY A 189 5.55 -19.42 -14.29
C GLY A 189 6.54 -20.54 -14.63
N THR A 190 7.85 -20.23 -14.70
CA THR A 190 8.90 -21.23 -14.98
C THR A 190 9.93 -21.34 -13.86
N SER A 191 10.36 -20.21 -13.30
CA SER A 191 11.44 -20.11 -12.32
C SER A 191 11.13 -19.08 -11.25
N VAL A 192 11.70 -19.29 -10.06
CA VAL A 192 11.74 -18.28 -9.00
C VAL A 192 12.87 -17.30 -9.29
N ILE A 193 12.57 -16.01 -9.16
CA ILE A 193 13.47 -14.88 -9.31
C ILE A 193 13.70 -14.32 -7.92
N ASN A 194 14.97 -14.11 -7.55
CA ASN A 194 15.34 -13.43 -6.32
C ASN A 194 16.03 -12.11 -6.68
N PHE A 195 15.32 -11.00 -6.51
CA PHE A 195 15.83 -9.68 -6.87
C PHE A 195 16.98 -9.21 -5.97
N ASP A 196 17.09 -9.72 -4.73
CA ASP A 196 18.24 -9.43 -3.87
C ASP A 196 19.57 -9.96 -4.44
N ASN A 197 19.52 -10.99 -5.30
CA ASN A 197 20.71 -11.52 -5.97
C ASN A 197 21.00 -10.86 -7.32
N LEU A 198 20.09 -10.01 -7.81
CA LEU A 198 20.12 -9.39 -9.15
C LEU A 198 20.29 -7.87 -9.06
N LYS A 199 20.95 -7.42 -7.99
CA LYS A 199 21.31 -6.02 -7.74
C LYS A 199 22.69 -5.77 -8.31
N GLU A 200 22.81 -4.77 -9.18
CA GLU A 200 24.10 -4.39 -9.78
C GLU A 200 24.72 -3.20 -9.03
N GLN A 201 24.39 -1.99 -9.47
CA GLN A 201 24.93 -0.74 -8.91
C GLN A 201 23.89 -0.05 -8.04
N LEU A 202 24.32 0.44 -6.87
CA LEU A 202 23.51 1.33 -6.03
C LEU A 202 23.44 2.72 -6.71
N VAL A 203 22.22 3.18 -6.96
CA VAL A 203 21.93 4.46 -7.64
C VAL A 203 21.55 5.54 -6.62
N PHE A 204 20.89 5.14 -5.54
CA PHE A 204 20.42 6.04 -4.48
C PHE A 204 20.20 5.25 -3.19
N GLU A 205 20.49 5.88 -2.05
CA GLU A 205 20.19 5.33 -0.73
C GLU A 205 19.75 6.45 0.20
N GLN A 206 18.66 6.20 0.93
CA GLN A 206 18.21 7.05 2.01
C GLN A 206 17.81 6.20 3.21
N GLU A 207 18.54 6.42 4.31
CA GLU A 207 18.36 5.67 5.56
C GLU A 207 17.01 5.93 6.25
N SER A 208 16.33 7.02 5.92
CA SER A 208 15.05 7.40 6.52
C SER A 208 14.18 8.18 5.53
N VAL A 209 13.25 7.48 4.88
CA VAL A 209 12.21 8.05 4.02
C VAL A 209 10.89 8.08 4.77
N THR A 210 10.26 9.26 4.83
CA THR A 210 8.91 9.45 5.39
C THR A 210 7.99 9.96 4.28
N PRO A 211 6.95 9.20 3.88
CA PRO A 211 5.93 9.70 2.96
C PRO A 211 5.33 11.01 3.45
N SER A 212 5.17 11.98 2.54
CA SER A 212 4.70 13.33 2.86
C SER A 212 3.48 13.68 2.04
N SER A 213 2.51 14.36 2.67
CA SER A 213 1.35 14.95 1.99
C SER A 213 1.61 16.38 1.51
N ALA A 214 2.82 16.91 1.69
CA ALA A 214 3.16 18.25 1.22
C ALA A 214 3.14 18.30 -0.31
N ALA A 215 2.52 19.34 -0.86
CA ALA A 215 2.63 19.66 -2.27
C ALA A 215 4.10 19.92 -2.64
N ILE A 216 4.51 19.47 -3.83
CA ILE A 216 5.84 19.78 -4.34
C ILE A 216 5.81 21.20 -4.87
N VAL A 217 6.76 22.02 -4.42
CA VAL A 217 6.91 23.40 -4.87
C VAL A 217 8.15 23.47 -5.75
N THR A 218 7.95 23.86 -7.01
CA THR A 218 9.05 24.06 -7.97
C THR A 218 9.07 25.52 -8.36
N VAL A 219 10.23 26.16 -8.19
CA VAL A 219 10.48 27.54 -8.58
C VAL A 219 11.39 27.51 -9.80
N THR A 220 10.92 28.03 -10.93
CA THR A 220 11.74 28.23 -12.14
C THR A 220 12.24 29.66 -12.17
N ASP A 221 13.42 29.88 -12.76
CA ASP A 221 14.05 31.19 -12.93
C ASP A 221 14.20 31.97 -11.61
N ALA A 222 14.47 31.23 -10.53
CA ALA A 222 14.56 31.76 -9.17
C ALA A 222 15.54 32.95 -9.08
N GLY A 223 15.07 34.07 -8.53
CA GLY A 223 15.86 35.29 -8.40
C GLY A 223 15.97 36.14 -9.66
N THR A 224 15.16 35.87 -10.69
CA THR A 224 15.01 36.72 -11.88
C THR A 224 13.64 37.42 -11.92
N ASP A 225 13.45 38.37 -12.84
CA ASP A 225 12.16 39.03 -13.05
C ASP A 225 11.07 38.09 -13.59
N ASP A 226 11.45 36.89 -14.07
CA ASP A 226 10.58 35.87 -14.67
C ASP A 226 10.33 34.67 -13.71
N GLU A 227 10.57 34.83 -12.41
CA GLU A 227 10.37 33.76 -11.42
C GLU A 227 8.93 33.22 -11.43
N VAL A 228 8.77 31.92 -11.67
CA VAL A 228 7.47 31.23 -11.63
C VAL A 228 7.49 30.14 -10.57
N THR A 229 6.55 30.23 -9.63
CA THR A 229 6.30 29.17 -8.64
C THR A 229 5.16 28.29 -9.12
N THR A 230 5.40 26.98 -9.20
CA THR A 230 4.39 25.96 -9.51
C THR A 230 4.25 24.99 -8.34
N ARG A 231 3.03 24.47 -8.14
CA ARG A 231 2.73 23.48 -7.10
C ARG A 231 2.10 22.25 -7.76
N SER A 232 2.63 21.07 -7.45
CA SER A 232 2.10 19.79 -7.92
C SER A 232 1.69 18.89 -6.76
N ALA A 233 0.93 17.83 -7.08
CA ALA A 233 0.47 16.87 -6.09
C ALA A 233 1.64 16.18 -5.35
N PRO A 234 1.45 15.69 -4.12
CA PRO A 234 2.49 15.02 -3.36
C PRO A 234 3.08 13.81 -4.09
N ALA A 235 4.40 13.74 -4.13
CA ALA A 235 5.15 12.63 -4.69
C ALA A 235 6.44 12.39 -3.88
N PHE A 236 6.97 11.17 -3.98
CA PHE A 236 8.35 10.91 -3.60
C PHE A 236 9.27 11.58 -4.64
N THR A 237 10.19 12.42 -4.19
CA THR A 237 11.21 13.00 -5.05
C THR A 237 12.60 12.73 -4.49
N ALA A 238 13.53 12.40 -5.37
CA ALA A 238 14.92 12.15 -5.01
C ALA A 238 15.86 12.60 -6.14
N GLU A 239 16.98 13.21 -5.75
CA GLU A 239 18.08 13.47 -6.66
C GLU A 239 18.95 12.21 -6.77
N LEU A 240 19.16 11.71 -7.99
CA LEU A 240 19.92 10.51 -8.28
C LEU A 240 21.36 10.84 -8.66
N ASP A 241 22.26 9.84 -8.59
CA ASP A 241 23.67 10.01 -8.96
C ASP A 241 23.85 10.40 -10.44
N ALA A 242 24.25 11.65 -10.68
CA ALA A 242 24.51 12.16 -12.01
C ALA A 242 25.61 11.37 -12.76
N ALA A 243 26.61 10.83 -12.07
CA ALA A 243 27.69 10.07 -12.71
C ALA A 243 27.17 8.76 -13.29
N PHE A 244 26.32 8.05 -12.54
CA PHE A 244 25.62 6.86 -13.04
C PHE A 244 24.84 7.17 -14.32
N TRP A 245 24.00 8.21 -14.30
CA TRP A 245 23.16 8.56 -15.46
C TRP A 245 23.96 9.08 -16.65
N LYS A 246 25.06 9.79 -16.42
CA LYS A 246 25.99 10.19 -17.48
C LYS A 246 26.53 8.95 -18.21
N SER A 247 27.01 7.97 -17.46
CA SER A 247 27.56 6.74 -18.04
C SER A 247 26.51 5.86 -18.74
N LEU A 248 25.27 5.89 -18.23
CA LEU A 248 24.16 5.10 -18.72
C LEU A 248 23.56 5.69 -20.01
N ILE A 249 23.45 7.01 -20.08
CA ILE A 249 22.70 7.72 -21.12
C ILE A 249 23.63 8.55 -21.99
N ILE A 250 24.28 9.56 -21.43
CA ILE A 250 25.05 10.55 -22.20
C ILE A 250 26.24 9.90 -22.93
N ASP A 251 26.99 9.05 -22.23
CA ASP A 251 28.17 8.35 -22.79
C ASP A 251 27.80 7.25 -23.80
N LYS A 252 26.49 7.00 -23.99
CA LYS A 252 25.93 6.02 -24.93
C LYS A 252 25.29 6.66 -26.16
N GLU A 253 25.50 7.96 -26.37
CA GLU A 253 25.11 8.66 -27.59
C GLU A 253 25.61 7.96 -28.85
N GLY A 254 24.72 7.84 -29.86
CA GLY A 254 25.00 7.10 -31.10
C GLY A 254 25.22 5.60 -30.94
N GLY A 255 25.07 5.07 -29.72
CA GLY A 255 25.19 3.66 -29.39
C GLY A 255 23.95 2.85 -29.81
N ALA A 256 24.15 1.57 -30.10
CA ALA A 256 23.04 0.68 -30.41
C ALA A 256 22.06 0.54 -29.24
N GLU A 257 22.56 0.71 -28.01
CA GLU A 257 21.81 0.63 -26.75
C GLU A 257 20.65 1.64 -26.69
N LEU A 258 20.81 2.85 -27.22
CA LEU A 258 19.78 3.90 -27.18
C LEU A 258 18.94 3.98 -28.47
N SER A 259 19.26 3.18 -29.48
CA SER A 259 18.65 3.29 -30.82
C SER A 259 17.18 2.89 -30.90
N ASN A 260 16.68 2.06 -29.97
CA ASN A 260 15.28 1.65 -29.92
C ASN A 260 14.90 1.05 -28.56
N ALA A 261 13.58 0.86 -28.37
CA ALA A 261 12.98 0.31 -27.15
C ALA A 261 13.59 -1.01 -26.68
N ASN A 262 13.74 -1.99 -27.58
CA ASN A 262 14.20 -3.33 -27.23
C ASN A 262 15.66 -3.32 -26.77
N ASN A 263 16.50 -2.55 -27.47
CA ASN A 263 17.90 -2.41 -27.10
C ASN A 263 18.05 -1.71 -25.74
N PHE A 264 17.27 -0.65 -25.51
CA PHE A 264 17.30 0.07 -24.25
C PHE A 264 16.81 -0.79 -23.08
N ALA A 265 15.68 -1.47 -23.26
CA ALA A 265 15.11 -2.32 -22.24
C ALA A 265 16.07 -3.47 -21.84
N ASN A 266 16.78 -4.06 -22.81
CA ASN A 266 17.78 -5.09 -22.54
C ASN A 266 19.07 -4.53 -21.91
N TYR A 267 19.47 -3.30 -22.25
CA TYR A 267 20.65 -2.63 -21.73
C TYR A 267 20.47 -2.15 -20.28
N PHE A 268 19.38 -1.42 -20.01
CA PHE A 268 19.16 -0.82 -18.69
C PHE A 268 18.46 -1.76 -17.74
N ARG A 269 17.46 -2.53 -18.21
CA ARG A 269 16.66 -3.52 -17.44
C ARG A 269 15.90 -2.97 -16.23
N GLY A 270 16.04 -1.68 -15.94
CA GLY A 270 15.24 -0.94 -15.01
C GLY A 270 15.85 -0.77 -13.62
N LEU A 271 14.99 -0.44 -12.66
CA LEU A 271 15.37 -0.09 -11.30
C LEU A 271 14.67 -0.98 -10.28
N PHE A 272 15.40 -1.38 -9.26
CA PHE A 272 14.89 -2.09 -8.10
C PHE A 272 14.86 -1.16 -6.88
N PHE A 273 13.65 -0.81 -6.46
CA PHE A 273 13.34 -0.04 -5.27
C PHE A 273 13.18 -0.99 -4.09
N LYS A 274 14.23 -1.10 -3.28
CA LYS A 274 14.25 -1.96 -2.12
C LYS A 274 13.86 -1.16 -0.88
N ALA A 275 12.78 -1.57 -0.23
CA ALA A 275 12.39 -1.06 1.09
C ALA A 275 12.93 -1.97 2.20
N GLU A 276 13.36 -1.37 3.30
CA GLU A 276 13.81 -2.09 4.50
C GLU A 276 13.29 -1.40 5.77
N ALA A 277 13.02 -2.19 6.81
CA ALA A 277 12.53 -1.68 8.08
C ALA A 277 13.64 -0.92 8.81
N ILE A 278 13.26 0.15 9.52
CA ILE A 278 14.18 0.82 10.45
C ILE A 278 13.86 0.29 11.85
N GLY A 279 14.69 -0.64 12.33
CA GLY A 279 14.33 -1.47 13.49
C GLY A 279 13.26 -2.48 13.10
N ASP A 280 12.13 -2.49 13.81
CA ASP A 280 11.01 -3.43 13.59
C ASP A 280 9.77 -2.75 12.99
N ASP A 281 9.93 -1.54 12.43
CA ASP A 281 8.81 -0.67 12.07
C ASP A 281 9.04 0.10 10.77
N GLY A 282 7.95 0.64 10.23
CA GLY A 282 7.94 1.48 9.05
C GLY A 282 6.52 1.86 8.63
N SER A 283 6.42 2.69 7.60
CA SER A 283 5.15 2.93 6.89
C SER A 283 5.23 2.40 5.48
N MET A 284 4.08 2.03 4.93
CA MET A 284 3.94 1.59 3.55
C MET A 284 2.97 2.54 2.85
N VAL A 285 3.29 2.90 1.62
CA VAL A 285 2.51 3.87 0.84
C VAL A 285 2.13 3.27 -0.52
N LEU A 286 0.93 3.61 -0.98
CA LEU A 286 0.43 3.26 -2.30
C LEU A 286 0.88 4.31 -3.33
N LEU A 287 1.61 3.85 -4.34
CA LEU A 287 2.18 4.66 -5.41
C LEU A 287 1.31 4.60 -6.67
N ASP A 288 1.16 5.75 -7.32
CA ASP A 288 0.49 5.89 -8.61
C ASP A 288 1.49 5.75 -9.77
N MET A 289 1.98 4.53 -9.97
CA MET A 289 2.94 4.22 -11.04
C MET A 289 2.33 4.31 -12.45
N ALA A 290 1.00 4.36 -12.57
CA ALA A 290 0.31 4.49 -13.86
C ALA A 290 0.29 5.94 -14.36
N SER A 291 0.55 6.92 -13.48
CA SER A 291 0.65 8.33 -13.86
C SER A 291 1.87 8.61 -14.74
N THR A 292 1.72 9.51 -15.72
CA THR A 292 2.85 10.03 -16.51
C THR A 292 3.84 10.84 -15.68
N ASP A 293 3.46 11.21 -14.45
CA ASP A 293 4.31 11.91 -13.50
C ASP A 293 5.26 10.96 -12.75
N ALA A 294 5.08 9.64 -12.87
CA ALA A 294 6.05 8.64 -12.43
C ALA A 294 7.22 8.59 -13.43
N ASN A 295 8.24 9.39 -13.21
CA ASN A 295 9.32 9.57 -14.18
C ASN A 295 10.66 9.97 -13.53
N ILE A 296 11.70 9.89 -14.36
CA ILE A 296 13.04 10.41 -14.08
C ILE A 296 13.30 11.51 -15.10
N VAL A 297 13.68 12.68 -14.63
CA VAL A 297 14.07 13.82 -15.47
C VAL A 297 15.57 14.01 -15.36
N ILE A 298 16.26 13.92 -16.48
CA ILE A 298 17.69 14.27 -16.61
C ILE A 298 17.75 15.69 -17.16
N ASN A 299 18.26 16.60 -16.34
CA ASN A 299 18.58 17.96 -16.73
C ASN A 299 20.06 18.00 -17.11
N TYR A 300 20.37 18.51 -18.30
CA TYR A 300 21.74 18.66 -18.78
C TYR A 300 21.88 19.94 -19.58
N SER A 301 23.11 20.43 -19.67
CA SER A 301 23.48 21.55 -20.52
C SER A 301 24.51 21.12 -21.55
N TYR A 302 24.56 21.82 -22.68
CA TYR A 302 25.58 21.63 -23.71
C TYR A 302 25.99 22.97 -24.34
N ASP A 303 27.17 22.99 -24.95
CA ASP A 303 27.71 24.19 -25.60
C ASP A 303 26.91 24.53 -26.86
N SER A 304 26.41 25.76 -26.95
CA SER A 304 25.74 26.21 -28.16
C SER A 304 26.74 26.49 -29.30
N ALA A 305 26.23 26.60 -30.53
CA ALA A 305 27.04 27.03 -31.67
C ALA A 305 27.59 28.48 -31.52
N THR A 306 27.04 29.28 -30.60
CA THR A 306 27.54 30.61 -30.24
C THR A 306 28.54 30.48 -29.08
N ALA A 307 29.75 30.99 -29.28
CA ALA A 307 30.81 30.90 -28.28
C ALA A 307 30.41 31.58 -26.94
N GLY A 308 30.40 30.80 -25.86
CA GLY A 308 30.11 31.26 -24.51
C GLY A 308 28.63 31.19 -24.10
N GLU A 309 27.75 30.65 -24.95
CA GLU A 309 26.35 30.39 -24.62
C GLU A 309 26.14 28.88 -24.41
N THR A 310 25.46 28.51 -23.32
CA THR A 310 25.06 27.13 -22.99
C THR A 310 23.55 26.97 -23.15
N VAL A 311 23.10 25.82 -23.64
CA VAL A 311 21.68 25.48 -23.76
C VAL A 311 21.33 24.46 -22.70
N GLU A 312 20.25 24.70 -21.95
CA GLU A 312 19.71 23.75 -20.97
C GLU A 312 18.57 22.92 -21.58
N VAL A 313 18.60 21.61 -21.34
CA VAL A 313 17.61 20.65 -21.85
C VAL A 313 17.21 19.68 -20.75
N HIS A 314 15.94 19.30 -20.78
CA HIS A 314 15.36 18.33 -19.85
C HIS A 314 14.82 17.14 -20.64
N THR A 315 15.32 15.93 -20.36
CA THR A 315 14.82 14.70 -20.97
C THR A 315 14.11 13.85 -19.93
N ARG A 316 12.91 13.36 -20.30
CA ARG A 316 12.05 12.57 -19.41
C ARG A 316 12.11 11.09 -19.76
N TYR A 317 12.19 10.27 -18.72
CA TYR A 317 12.17 8.81 -18.78
C TYR A 317 11.03 8.30 -17.90
N LEU A 318 10.05 7.60 -18.48
CA LEU A 318 8.88 7.12 -17.73
C LEU A 318 9.22 5.85 -16.98
N LEU A 319 8.73 5.74 -15.75
CA LEU A 319 8.73 4.49 -15.00
C LEU A 319 7.50 3.69 -15.41
N GLN A 320 7.69 2.50 -15.95
CA GLN A 320 6.58 1.62 -16.32
C GLN A 320 6.87 0.20 -15.82
N GLU A 321 5.83 -0.49 -15.36
CA GLU A 321 5.87 -1.94 -15.23
C GLU A 321 5.46 -2.58 -16.56
N THR A 322 6.05 -3.74 -16.84
CA THR A 322 5.69 -4.57 -18.01
C THR A 322 4.20 -4.93 -17.96
N HIS A 323 3.49 -4.64 -19.06
CA HIS A 323 2.08 -4.94 -19.28
C HIS A 323 1.75 -6.44 -19.16
#